data_AF-A0A265Q4Z0-F1
#
_entry.id   AF-A0A265Q4Z0-F1
#
_cell.length_a   1.000
_cell.length_b   1.000
_cell.length_c   1.000
_cell.angle_alpha   90.00
_cell.angle_beta   90.00
_cell.angle_gamma   90.00
#
_symmetry.space_group_name_H-M   'P 1'
#
loop_
_entity.id
_entity.type
_entity.pdbx_description
1 polymer ?
#
loop_
_entity_poly.entity_id
_entity_poly.type
_entity_poly.pdbx_seq_one_letter_code
_entity_poly.pdbx_strand_id
1 'polypeptide(L)'
;MKKIDIEELYWVDWNEISRKPEKLNEIFAYIRDYDSRNIEELGKILKLYSNPSGEFTIEFAKIAGEIYKNDKIKFIKALNLVRDEAINLVYVFRMEKIFEDEDKESTEILSSSQLTEEEIDTTYTFFKMYKTICAT
;
A
#
# COMPACT_ATOMS: atom_id res chain seq x y z
N MET A 1 19.19 3.01 12.38
CA MET A 1 19.18 2.76 10.92
C MET A 1 19.45 4.06 10.20
N LYS A 2 20.19 4.03 9.08
CA LYS A 2 20.25 5.20 8.20
C LYS A 2 18.85 5.43 7.62
N LYS A 3 18.43 6.69 7.51
CA LYS A 3 17.16 7.04 6.87
C LYS A 3 17.27 6.69 5.39
N ILE A 4 16.39 5.82 4.90
CA ILE A 4 16.30 5.47 3.48
C ILE A 4 15.26 6.39 2.84
N ASP A 5 15.60 6.99 1.70
CA ASP A 5 14.63 7.76 0.92
C ASP A 5 13.74 6.82 0.10
N ILE A 6 12.48 6.69 0.53
CA ILE A 6 11.50 5.80 -0.10
C ILE A 6 11.13 6.29 -1.51
N GLU A 7 11.20 7.60 -1.78
CA GLU A 7 10.91 8.11 -3.12
C GLU A 7 11.98 7.67 -4.11
N GLU A 8 13.26 7.65 -3.70
CA GLU A 8 14.34 7.15 -4.54
C GLU A 8 14.15 5.65 -4.84
N LEU A 9 13.67 4.86 -3.87
CA LEU A 9 13.40 3.43 -4.04
C LEU A 9 12.37 3.12 -5.14
N TYR A 10 11.52 4.08 -5.51
CA TYR A 10 10.61 3.89 -6.64
C TYR A 10 11.39 3.78 -7.97
N TRP A 11 12.50 4.49 -8.11
CA TRP A 11 13.26 4.61 -9.38
C TRP A 11 14.52 3.73 -9.46
N VAL A 12 14.88 3.03 -8.38
CA VAL A 12 16.10 2.21 -8.36
C VAL A 12 16.01 0.99 -9.27
N ASP A 13 17.18 0.54 -9.74
CA ASP A 13 17.33 -0.78 -10.34
C ASP A 13 17.32 -1.85 -9.24
N TRP A 14 16.15 -2.40 -8.96
CA TRP A 14 15.94 -3.46 -8.00
C TRP A 14 16.70 -4.75 -8.36
N ASN A 15 17.01 -4.99 -9.64
CA ASN A 15 17.88 -6.09 -10.05
C ASN A 15 19.33 -5.88 -9.61
N GLU A 16 19.80 -4.64 -9.53
CA GLU A 16 21.12 -4.35 -8.96
C GLU A 16 21.11 -4.52 -7.43
N ILE A 17 20.03 -4.08 -6.77
CA ILE A 17 19.89 -4.19 -5.32
C ILE A 17 19.80 -5.66 -4.90
N SER A 18 19.10 -6.51 -5.66
CA SER A 18 18.94 -7.93 -5.34
C SER A 18 20.27 -8.69 -5.28
N ARG A 19 21.29 -8.23 -6.00
CA ARG A 19 22.66 -8.76 -5.97
C ARG A 19 23.43 -8.39 -4.69
N LYS A 20 22.86 -7.56 -3.83
CA LYS A 20 23.42 -7.12 -2.54
C LYS A 20 22.46 -7.50 -1.40
N PRO A 21 22.41 -8.79 -0.99
CA PRO A 21 21.39 -9.30 -0.08
C PRO A 21 21.30 -8.56 1.26
N GLU A 22 22.43 -8.15 1.84
CA GLU A 22 22.45 -7.37 3.08
C GLU A 22 21.73 -6.03 2.94
N LYS A 23 21.98 -5.30 1.84
CA LYS A 23 21.32 -4.02 1.54
C LYS A 23 19.84 -4.22 1.26
N LEU A 24 19.48 -5.26 0.52
CA LEU A 24 18.09 -5.61 0.24
C LEU A 24 17.31 -5.88 1.55
N ASN A 25 17.92 -6.66 2.45
CA ASN A 25 17.33 -6.95 3.76
C ASN A 25 17.19 -5.69 4.63
N GLU A 26 18.18 -4.79 4.62
CA GLU A 26 18.09 -3.51 5.33
C GLU A 26 16.93 -2.65 4.79
N ILE A 27 16.77 -2.59 3.45
CA ILE A 27 15.67 -1.85 2.80
C ILE A 27 14.32 -2.42 3.20
N PHE A 28 14.12 -3.74 3.09
CA PHE A 28 12.84 -4.34 3.45
C PHE A 28 12.55 -4.24 4.95
N ALA A 29 13.56 -4.38 5.81
CA ALA A 29 13.38 -4.15 7.25
C ALA A 29 12.97 -2.69 7.54
N TYR A 30 13.54 -1.73 6.82
CA TYR A 30 13.16 -0.33 6.90
C TYR A 30 11.72 -0.09 6.42
N ILE A 31 11.31 -0.69 5.30
CA ILE A 31 9.95 -0.52 4.75
C ILE A 31 8.90 -1.14 5.69
N ARG A 32 9.19 -2.30 6.29
CA ARG A 32 8.24 -3.07 7.11
C ARG A 32 7.96 -2.51 8.51
N ASP A 33 8.71 -1.50 8.94
CA ASP A 33 8.54 -0.84 10.23
C ASP A 33 7.40 0.20 10.13
N TYR A 34 6.18 -0.27 9.87
CA TYR A 34 5.02 0.55 9.50
C TYR A 34 4.55 1.50 10.60
N ASP A 35 4.63 1.08 11.87
CA ASP A 35 4.14 1.87 13.00
C ASP A 35 4.89 3.19 13.18
N SER A 36 6.17 3.20 12.82
CA SER A 36 7.02 4.39 12.89
C SER A 36 6.97 5.27 11.63
N ARG A 37 6.18 4.90 10.61
CA ARG A 37 6.03 5.66 9.37
C ARG A 37 4.83 6.61 9.46
N ASN A 38 5.01 7.80 8.90
CA ASN A 38 3.92 8.75 8.72
C ASN A 38 3.10 8.44 7.45
N ILE A 39 1.99 9.15 7.24
CA ILE A 39 1.09 8.93 6.11
C ILE A 39 1.78 9.12 4.75
N GLU A 40 2.66 10.12 4.63
CA GLU A 40 3.39 10.41 3.39
C GLU A 40 4.38 9.29 3.06
N GLU A 41 5.10 8.79 4.06
CA GLU A 41 6.03 7.66 3.91
C GLU A 41 5.27 6.38 3.52
N LEU A 42 4.12 6.11 4.13
CA LEU A 42 3.27 4.99 3.75
C LEU A 42 2.76 5.13 2.31
N GLY A 43 2.36 6.33 1.87
CA GLY A 43 1.95 6.58 0.49
C GLY A 43 3.07 6.27 -0.50
N LYS A 44 4.31 6.65 -0.19
CA LYS A 44 5.49 6.31 -1.00
C LYS A 44 5.75 4.81 -1.04
N ILE A 45 5.56 4.10 0.08
CA ILE A 45 5.68 2.63 0.13
C ILE A 45 4.64 1.98 -0.77
N LEU A 46 3.39 2.47 -0.76
CA LEU A 46 2.32 1.94 -1.61
C LEU A 46 2.66 2.06 -3.10
N LYS A 47 3.30 3.15 -3.54
CA LYS A 47 3.77 3.33 -4.92
C LYS A 47 4.79 2.28 -5.35
N LEU A 48 5.55 1.67 -4.43
CA LEU A 48 6.60 0.71 -4.79
C LEU A 48 6.06 -0.54 -5.51
N TYR A 49 4.78 -0.87 -5.30
CA TYR A 49 4.13 -1.93 -6.08
C TYR A 49 4.22 -1.68 -7.60
N SER A 50 4.11 -0.42 -8.01
CA SER A 50 4.14 0.02 -9.40
C SER A 50 5.51 0.54 -9.84
N ASN A 51 6.58 0.09 -9.19
CA ASN A 51 7.93 0.53 -9.53
C ASN A 51 8.27 0.20 -11.00
N PRO A 52 9.02 1.04 -11.73
CA PRO A 52 9.28 0.85 -13.16
C PRO A 52 10.10 -0.39 -13.50
N SER A 53 10.83 -0.96 -12.55
CA SER A 53 11.61 -2.18 -12.78
C SER A 53 10.73 -3.43 -12.85
N GLY A 54 9.52 -3.40 -12.26
CA GLY A 54 8.63 -4.55 -12.16
C GLY A 54 9.12 -5.66 -11.21
N GLU A 55 10.26 -5.45 -10.56
CA GLU A 55 10.84 -6.40 -9.60
C GLU A 55 10.14 -6.27 -8.23
N PHE A 56 10.17 -7.39 -7.48
CA PHE A 56 9.61 -7.49 -6.12
C PHE A 56 8.13 -7.09 -6.00
N THR A 57 7.37 -7.15 -7.10
CA THR A 57 5.93 -6.82 -7.12
C THR A 57 5.12 -7.66 -6.15
N ILE A 58 5.47 -8.95 -5.98
CA ILE A 58 4.83 -9.86 -5.01
C ILE A 58 5.13 -9.41 -3.58
N GLU A 59 6.37 -9.03 -3.27
CA GLU A 59 6.77 -8.53 -1.95
C GLU A 59 6.09 -7.20 -1.63
N PHE A 60 6.01 -6.28 -2.58
CA PHE A 60 5.32 -5.01 -2.39
C PHE A 60 3.81 -5.16 -2.27
N ALA A 61 3.20 -6.13 -2.99
CA ALA A 61 1.80 -6.49 -2.81
C ALA A 61 1.52 -6.95 -1.37
N LYS A 62 2.37 -7.83 -0.83
CA LYS A 62 2.27 -8.27 0.57
C LYS A 62 2.42 -7.12 1.55
N ILE A 63 3.40 -6.24 1.32
CA ILE A 63 3.63 -5.04 2.15
C ILE A 63 2.39 -4.14 2.15
N ALA A 64 1.78 -3.87 1.00
CA ALA A 64 0.56 -3.06 0.93
C ALA A 64 -0.59 -3.70 1.74
N GLY A 65 -0.76 -5.02 1.64
CA GLY A 65 -1.74 -5.76 2.44
C GLY A 65 -1.45 -5.75 3.95
N GLU A 66 -0.18 -5.83 4.34
CA GLU A 66 0.24 -5.73 5.75
C GLU A 66 0.02 -4.33 6.33
N ILE A 67 0.29 -3.28 5.55
CA ILE A 67 -0.02 -1.89 5.96
C ILE A 67 -1.53 -1.75 6.26
N TYR A 68 -2.39 -2.28 5.38
CA TYR A 68 -3.84 -2.28 5.60
C TYR A 68 -4.25 -3.04 6.85
N LYS A 69 -3.72 -4.26 7.03
CA LYS A 69 -4.03 -5.11 8.19
C LYS A 69 -3.55 -4.50 9.51
N ASN A 70 -2.44 -3.76 9.47
CA ASN A 70 -1.88 -3.09 10.64
C ASN A 70 -2.74 -1.88 11.06
N ASP A 71 -3.08 -1.02 10.10
CA ASP A 71 -3.90 0.17 10.36
C ASP A 71 -4.67 0.59 9.10
N LYS A 72 -5.94 0.19 9.04
CA LYS A 72 -6.85 0.46 7.92
C LYS A 72 -7.01 1.97 7.65
N ILE A 73 -7.01 2.78 8.71
CA ILE A 73 -7.19 4.23 8.60
C ILE A 73 -5.94 4.86 8.02
N LYS A 74 -4.75 4.53 8.53
CA LYS A 74 -3.48 5.00 7.95
C LYS A 74 -3.34 4.57 6.49
N PHE A 75 -3.74 3.35 6.15
CA PHE A 75 -3.73 2.88 4.76
C PHE A 75 -4.61 3.76 3.86
N ILE A 76 -5.85 4.03 4.24
CA ILE A 76 -6.76 4.88 3.45
C ILE A 76 -6.21 6.29 3.29
N LYS A 77 -5.66 6.87 4.36
CA LYS A 77 -5.03 8.20 4.31
C LYS A 77 -3.81 8.21 3.38
N ALA A 78 -3.00 7.17 3.42
CA ALA A 78 -1.84 7.02 2.54
C ALA A 78 -2.27 6.85 1.08
N LEU A 79 -3.26 5.99 0.83
CA LEU A 79 -3.87 5.77 -0.47
C LEU A 79 -4.44 7.06 -1.06
N ASN A 80 -5.05 7.90 -0.23
CA ASN A 80 -5.58 9.20 -0.63
C ASN A 80 -4.50 10.14 -1.19
N LEU A 81 -3.23 9.99 -0.78
CA LEU A 81 -2.11 10.76 -1.33
C LEU A 81 -1.62 10.20 -2.68
N VAL A 82 -1.96 8.95 -3.01
CA VAL A 82 -1.48 8.23 -4.20
C VAL A 82 -2.65 7.59 -4.95
N ARG A 83 -3.73 8.34 -5.17
CA ARG A 83 -4.99 7.83 -5.76
C ARG A 83 -4.80 7.16 -7.12
N ASP A 84 -3.81 7.57 -7.90
CA ASP A 84 -3.48 6.97 -9.19
C ASP A 84 -3.07 5.49 -9.05
N GLU A 85 -2.54 5.09 -7.89
CA GLU A 85 -2.18 3.70 -7.57
C GLU A 85 -3.36 2.86 -7.11
N ALA A 86 -4.53 3.46 -6.87
CA ALA A 86 -5.66 2.77 -6.25
C ALA A 86 -6.10 1.55 -7.07
N ILE A 87 -6.13 1.64 -8.40
CA ILE A 87 -6.49 0.50 -9.25
C ILE A 87 -5.50 -0.66 -9.10
N ASN A 88 -4.20 -0.36 -9.05
CA ASN A 88 -3.13 -1.33 -8.90
C ASN A 88 -3.24 -2.06 -7.54
N LEU A 89 -3.51 -1.30 -6.49
CA LEU A 89 -3.69 -1.84 -5.14
C LEU A 89 -5.00 -2.61 -4.98
N VAL A 90 -6.07 -2.27 -5.71
CA VAL A 90 -7.28 -3.10 -5.72
C VAL A 90 -6.97 -4.51 -6.25
N TYR A 91 -6.14 -4.64 -7.28
CA TYR A 91 -5.72 -5.97 -7.77
C TYR A 91 -4.94 -6.74 -6.72
N VAL A 92 -4.05 -6.06 -5.98
CA VAL A 92 -3.34 -6.67 -4.83
C VAL A 92 -4.35 -7.23 -3.84
N PHE A 93 -5.36 -6.45 -3.46
CA PHE A 93 -6.35 -6.87 -2.48
C PHE A 93 -7.18 -8.07 -2.95
N ARG A 94 -7.50 -8.13 -4.25
CA ARG A 94 -8.19 -9.29 -4.85
C ARG A 94 -7.30 -10.54 -4.82
N MET A 95 -6.05 -10.42 -5.27
CA MET A 95 -5.13 -11.56 -5.38
C MET A 95 -4.78 -12.14 -4.02
N GLU A 96 -4.48 -11.27 -3.05
CA GLU A 96 -4.12 -11.65 -1.69
C GLU A 96 -5.34 -11.93 -0.79
N LYS A 97 -6.57 -11.79 -1.33
CA LYS A 97 -7.85 -11.97 -0.61
C LYS A 97 -7.86 -11.26 0.74
N ILE A 98 -7.50 -9.97 0.72
CA ILE A 98 -7.31 -9.18 1.95
C ILE A 98 -8.63 -8.99 2.70
N PHE A 99 -9.74 -8.85 1.99
CA PHE A 99 -11.07 -8.71 2.60
C PHE A 99 -11.74 -10.07 2.79
N GLU A 100 -12.20 -10.33 4.00
CA GLU A 100 -13.14 -11.43 4.28
C GLU A 100 -14.58 -11.03 3.92
N ASP A 101 -14.95 -9.77 4.23
CA ASP A 101 -16.23 -9.14 3.93
C ASP A 101 -15.97 -7.65 3.64
N GLU A 102 -15.92 -7.27 2.36
CA GLU A 102 -15.57 -5.91 1.96
C GLU A 102 -16.64 -4.87 2.35
N ASP A 103 -17.90 -5.29 2.52
CA ASP A 103 -18.99 -4.41 2.93
C ASP A 103 -18.87 -4.03 4.41
N LYS A 104 -18.57 -5.02 5.23
CA LYS A 104 -18.28 -4.83 6.65
C LYS A 104 -17.04 -3.98 6.86
N GLU A 105 -15.96 -4.27 6.12
CA GLU A 105 -14.69 -3.53 6.18
C GLU A 105 -14.88 -2.04 5.81
N SER A 106 -15.58 -1.78 4.71
CA SER A 106 -15.91 -0.41 4.29
C SER A 106 -16.72 0.35 5.35
N THR A 107 -17.74 -0.31 5.90
CA THR A 107 -18.59 0.28 6.95
C THR A 107 -17.80 0.64 8.21
N GLU A 108 -16.90 -0.25 8.65
CA GLU A 108 -16.03 -0.03 9.79
C GLU A 108 -15.16 1.22 9.59
N ILE A 109 -14.48 1.32 8.44
CA ILE A 109 -13.60 2.45 8.11
C ILE A 109 -14.38 3.76 8.07
N LEU A 110 -15.52 3.80 7.38
CA LEU A 110 -16.35 4.99 7.22
C LEU A 110 -16.97 5.47 8.54
N SER A 111 -17.18 4.56 9.50
CA SER A 111 -17.70 4.90 10.83
C SER A 111 -16.66 5.50 11.78
N SER A 112 -15.36 5.48 11.43
CA SER A 112 -14.27 5.82 12.34
C SER A 112 -14.18 7.29 12.77
N SER A 113 -14.90 8.21 12.11
CA SER A 113 -14.80 9.69 12.26
C SER A 113 -13.40 10.29 12.06
N GLN A 114 -12.41 9.49 11.67
CA GLN A 114 -11.01 9.89 11.52
C GLN A 114 -10.65 10.33 10.09
N LEU A 115 -11.60 10.25 9.16
CA LEU A 115 -11.42 10.54 7.74
C LEU A 115 -12.00 11.92 7.39
N THR A 116 -11.30 12.62 6.51
CA THR A 116 -11.80 13.81 5.81
C THR A 116 -12.79 13.42 4.71
N GLU A 117 -13.53 14.39 4.17
CA GLU A 117 -14.45 14.15 3.04
C GLU A 117 -13.75 13.54 1.82
N GLU A 118 -12.52 13.98 1.53
CA GLU A 118 -11.70 13.44 0.45
C GLU A 118 -11.24 11.99 0.69
N GLU A 119 -10.90 11.66 1.93
CA GLU A 119 -10.52 10.30 2.32
C GLU A 119 -11.73 9.35 2.34
N ILE A 120 -12.92 9.88 2.66
CA ILE A 120 -14.20 9.17 2.54
C ILE A 120 -14.48 8.84 1.07
N ASP A 121 -14.34 9.81 0.15
CA ASP A 121 -14.51 9.58 -1.29
C ASP A 121 -13.50 8.55 -1.83
N THR A 122 -12.24 8.63 -1.39
CA THR A 122 -11.22 7.63 -1.71
C THR A 122 -11.62 6.24 -1.23
N THR A 123 -12.17 6.13 -0.01
CA THR A 123 -12.66 4.86 0.55
C THR A 123 -13.77 4.29 -0.33
N TYR A 124 -14.80 5.09 -0.65
CA TYR A 124 -15.89 4.63 -1.52
C TYR A 124 -15.38 4.17 -2.89
N THR A 125 -14.49 4.95 -3.50
CA THR A 125 -13.92 4.63 -4.81
C THR A 125 -13.13 3.34 -4.77
N PHE A 126 -12.27 3.14 -3.76
CA PHE A 126 -11.46 1.93 -3.59
C PHE A 126 -12.33 0.67 -3.46
N PHE A 127 -13.31 0.67 -2.54
CA PHE A 127 -14.20 -0.47 -2.34
C PHE A 127 -15.11 -0.72 -3.56
N LYS A 128 -15.59 0.33 -4.24
CA LYS A 128 -16.37 0.19 -5.47
C LYS A 128 -15.55 -0.46 -6.60
N MET A 129 -14.29 -0.04 -6.77
CA MET A 129 -13.37 -0.67 -7.72
C MET A 129 -13.14 -2.14 -7.36
N TYR A 130 -12.89 -2.45 -6.09
CA TYR A 130 -12.71 -3.84 -5.63
C TYR A 130 -13.92 -4.72 -5.98
N LYS A 131 -15.13 -4.29 -5.63
CA LYS A 131 -16.36 -5.01 -5.96
C LYS A 131 -16.53 -5.23 -7.45
N THR A 132 -16.25 -4.20 -8.24
CA THR A 132 -16.35 -4.28 -9.71
C THR A 132 -15.41 -5.36 -10.26
N ILE A 133 -14.16 -5.36 -9.80
CA ILE A 133 -13.15 -6.31 -10.27
C ILE A 133 -13.44 -7.73 -9.77
N CYS A 134 -13.97 -7.92 -8.55
CA CYS A 134 -14.34 -9.24 -8.04
C CYS A 134 -15.62 -9.81 -8.65
N ALA A 135 -16.52 -8.96 -9.17
CA ALA A 135 -17.71 -9.38 -9.91
C ALA A 135 -17.41 -9.81 -11.36
N THR A 136 -16.18 -9.58 -11.85
CA THR A 136 -15.71 -9.91 -13.21
C THR A 136 -14.76 -11.10 -13.20
#